data_AF-A0A8X7XVY9-F1
#
_entry.id   AF-A0A8X7XVY9-F1
#
_cell.length_a   1.000
_cell.length_b   1.000
_cell.length_c   1.000
_cell.angle_alpha   90.00
_cell.angle_beta   90.00
_cell.angle_gamma   90.00
#
_symmetry.space_group_name_H-M   'P 1'
#
loop_
_entity.id
_entity.type
_entity.pdbx_description
1 polymer ?
#
loop_
_entity_poly.entity_id
_entity_poly.type
_entity_poly.pdbx_seq_one_letter_code
_entity_poly.pdbx_strand_id
1 'polypeptide(L)'
;MFTNQPKCIDQYGHGSECAIQPDPNEGVITILSIDGGGVRGIIPSEVLGYLESILQGLENDKNVRIADYFDFIAGTSTGGLITAMVTASEDGKRPLLSAKKIIGFYMDHSKNIFKKKSTDENSHGEVAKTKSDNARFTDVMKDM
;
A
#
# COMPACT_ATOMS: atom_id res chain seq x y z
N MET A 1 -1.64 9.78 11.60
CA MET A 1 -1.50 11.25 11.62
C MET A 1 -0.18 11.57 10.95
N PHE A 2 -0.17 11.55 9.62
CA PHE A 2 0.97 11.96 8.80
C PHE A 2 0.68 13.38 8.36
N THR A 3 1.03 14.35 9.21
CA THR A 3 0.86 15.75 8.81
C THR A 3 1.97 16.03 7.78
N ASN A 4 1.57 16.29 6.54
CA ASN A 4 2.44 16.97 5.59
C ASN A 4 2.94 18.26 6.26
N GLN A 5 4.22 18.31 6.62
CA GLN A 5 4.86 19.57 6.85
C GLN A 5 5.15 20.19 5.47
N PRO A 6 4.68 21.42 5.18
CA PRO A 6 4.98 22.05 3.91
C PRO A 6 6.49 22.27 3.79
N LYS A 7 7.07 21.87 2.66
CA LYS A 7 8.46 22.20 2.33
C LYS A 7 8.51 23.62 1.76
N CYS A 8 9.13 24.54 2.48
CA CYS A 8 9.39 25.90 2.00
C CYS A 8 10.72 25.93 1.22
N ILE A 9 10.67 26.31 -0.06
CA ILE A 9 11.83 26.78 -0.82
C ILE A 9 11.40 28.08 -1.49
N ASP A 10 12.03 29.21 -1.14
CA ASP A 10 11.91 30.42 -1.93
C ASP A 10 12.91 30.36 -3.11
N GLN A 11 12.61 31.08 -4.19
CA GLN A 11 13.45 31.12 -5.39
C GLN A 11 14.73 31.97 -5.23
N TYR A 12 14.96 32.60 -4.06
CA TYR A 12 16.03 33.60 -3.87
C TYR A 12 16.73 33.65 -2.49
N GLY A 13 16.46 32.73 -1.54
CA GLY A 13 17.25 32.56 -0.33
C GLY A 13 17.27 33.76 0.64
N HIS A 14 16.18 34.53 0.77
CA HIS A 14 16.12 35.65 1.72
C HIS A 14 14.85 35.67 2.54
N GLY A 15 15.01 35.51 3.86
CA GLY A 15 13.96 35.41 4.84
C GLY A 15 13.02 36.61 4.82
N SER A 16 11.78 36.36 4.38
CA SER A 16 10.63 37.20 4.64
C SER A 16 9.40 36.32 4.85
N GLU A 17 8.52 36.80 5.72
CA GLU A 17 7.39 36.10 6.33
C GLU A 17 6.59 35.28 5.31
N CYS A 18 6.68 33.95 5.46
CA CYS A 18 6.01 33.00 4.59
C CYS A 18 4.51 33.11 4.82
N ALA A 19 3.79 33.81 3.93
CA ALA A 19 2.36 33.68 3.85
C ALA A 19 2.06 32.23 3.48
N ILE A 20 1.73 31.40 4.48
CA ILE A 20 1.25 30.04 4.32
C ILE A 20 -0.03 30.17 3.51
N GLN A 21 0.04 29.89 2.21
CA GLN A 21 -1.17 29.65 1.42
C GLN A 21 -1.83 28.43 2.07
N PRO A 22 -3.06 28.51 2.57
CA PRO A 22 -3.75 27.33 3.07
C PRO A 22 -3.80 26.30 1.94
N ASP A 23 -3.55 25.03 2.28
CA ASP A 23 -3.72 23.94 1.33
C ASP A 23 -5.13 24.08 0.72
N PRO A 24 -5.30 24.08 -0.61
CA PRO A 24 -6.63 24.11 -1.22
C PRO A 24 -7.53 22.93 -0.80
N ASN A 25 -6.96 21.89 -0.16
CA ASN A 25 -7.67 20.81 0.52
C ASN A 25 -7.88 21.01 2.03
N GLU A 26 -7.66 22.22 2.58
CA GLU A 26 -7.93 22.53 3.98
C GLU A 26 -9.44 22.32 4.28
N GLY A 27 -9.78 21.09 4.66
CA GLY A 27 -11.15 20.62 4.91
C GLY A 27 -11.63 19.42 4.07
N VAL A 28 -10.86 18.90 3.12
CA VAL A 28 -11.24 17.70 2.34
C VAL A 28 -10.57 16.46 2.92
N ILE A 29 -11.38 15.46 3.32
CA ILE A 29 -10.89 14.17 3.78
C ILE A 29 -10.68 13.25 2.58
N THR A 30 -9.47 12.69 2.44
CA THR A 30 -9.12 11.77 1.34
C THR A 30 -9.10 10.31 1.81
N ILE A 31 -9.81 9.45 1.08
CA ILE A 31 -9.94 8.03 1.42
C ILE A 31 -9.53 7.16 0.22
N LEU A 32 -8.63 6.21 0.47
CA LEU A 32 -8.26 5.15 -0.46
C LEU A 32 -8.86 3.81 0.00
N SER A 33 -9.64 3.17 -0.87
CA SER A 33 -10.18 1.82 -0.63
C SER A 33 -9.61 0.83 -1.65
N ILE A 34 -9.12 -0.31 -1.17
CA ILE A 34 -8.50 -1.35 -1.99
C ILE A 34 -9.28 -2.66 -1.85
N ASP A 35 -9.88 -3.07 -2.96
CA ASP A 35 -10.68 -4.31 -3.00
C ASP A 35 -9.83 -5.58 -2.87
N GLY A 36 -10.46 -6.61 -2.33
CA GLY A 36 -9.90 -7.96 -2.32
C GLY A 36 -9.93 -8.63 -3.70
N GLY A 37 -9.04 -9.59 -3.93
CA GLY A 37 -9.00 -10.26 -5.23
C GLY A 37 -8.09 -11.48 -5.33
N GLY A 38 -7.51 -11.95 -4.22
CA GLY A 38 -6.49 -12.99 -4.23
C GLY A 38 -5.29 -12.56 -5.07
N VAL A 39 -4.86 -13.41 -6.00
CA VAL A 39 -3.73 -13.09 -6.91
C VAL A 39 -3.97 -11.83 -7.76
N ARG A 40 -5.22 -11.43 -7.99
CA ARG A 40 -5.56 -10.22 -8.76
C ARG A 40 -5.22 -8.92 -8.04
N GLY A 41 -4.75 -8.97 -6.79
CA GLY A 41 -4.19 -7.81 -6.09
C GLY A 41 -3.08 -7.09 -6.86
N ILE A 42 -2.44 -7.78 -7.81
CA ILE A 42 -1.47 -7.17 -8.70
C ILE A 42 -2.03 -5.99 -9.51
N ILE A 43 -3.32 -6.01 -9.83
CA ILE A 43 -3.98 -4.95 -10.60
C ILE A 43 -4.03 -3.64 -9.79
N PRO A 44 -4.64 -3.59 -8.59
CA PRO A 44 -4.59 -2.37 -7.78
C PRO A 44 -3.16 -2.00 -7.36
N SER A 45 -2.25 -2.96 -7.18
CA SER A 45 -0.83 -2.64 -6.91
C SER A 45 -0.16 -1.90 -8.07
N GLU A 46 -0.42 -2.29 -9.32
CA GLU A 46 0.09 -1.58 -10.50
C GLU A 46 -0.46 -0.15 -10.58
N VAL A 47 -1.76 0.01 -10.36
CA VAL A 47 -2.42 1.32 -10.34
C VAL A 47 -1.81 2.21 -9.25
N LEU A 48 -1.58 1.68 -8.05
CA LEU A 48 -0.94 2.43 -6.97
C LEU A 48 0.52 2.77 -7.28
N GLY A 49 1.27 1.86 -7.91
CA GLY A 49 2.63 2.13 -8.36
C GLY A 49 2.71 3.28 -9.37
N TYR A 50 1.76 3.32 -10.31
CA TYR A 50 1.65 4.41 -11.28
C TYR A 50 1.22 5.72 -10.61
N LEU A 51 0.21 5.69 -9.76
CA LEU A 51 -0.24 6.86 -9.00
C LEU A 51 0.90 7.47 -8.17
N GLU A 52 1.63 6.65 -7.41
CA GLU A 52 2.77 7.11 -6.61
C GLU A 52 3.85 7.76 -7.48
N SER A 53 4.09 7.22 -8.68
CA SER A 53 5.07 7.81 -9.62
C SER A 53 4.64 9.18 -10.15
N ILE A 54 3.34 9.40 -10.36
CA ILE A 54 2.81 10.72 -10.75
C ILE A 54 3.01 11.70 -9.61
N LEU A 55 2.65 11.32 -8.37
CA LEU A 55 2.78 12.19 -7.19
C LEU A 55 4.24 12.58 -6.94
N GLN A 56 5.17 11.63 -7.04
CA GLN A 56 6.61 11.89 -6.95
C GLN A 56 7.10 12.86 -8.04
N GLY A 57 6.55 12.78 -9.24
CA GLY A 57 6.87 13.69 -10.35
C GLY A 57 6.33 15.10 -10.14
N LEU A 58 5.11 15.23 -9.61
CA LEU A 58 4.49 16.52 -9.32
C LEU A 58 5.24 17.29 -8.22
N GLU A 59 5.67 16.60 -7.16
CA GLU A 59 6.44 17.20 -6.05
C GLU A 59 7.96 17.27 -6.31
N ASN A 60 8.43 16.64 -7.39
CA ASN A 60 9.85 16.42 -7.65
C ASN A 60 10.59 15.77 -6.44
N ASP A 61 9.92 14.85 -5.74
CA ASP A 61 10.46 14.14 -4.58
C ASP A 61 10.18 12.63 -4.66
N LYS A 62 11.25 11.84 -4.76
CA LYS A 62 11.18 10.36 -4.79
C LYS A 62 10.77 9.74 -3.44
N ASN A 63 10.72 10.52 -2.36
CA ASN A 63 10.32 10.07 -1.03
C ASN A 63 8.83 10.18 -0.78
N VAL A 64 8.07 10.79 -1.70
CA VAL A 64 6.62 10.81 -1.68
C VAL A 64 6.05 9.39 -1.75
N ARG A 65 5.08 9.11 -0.89
CA ARG A 65 4.36 7.83 -0.78
C ARG A 65 2.87 8.05 -0.85
N ILE A 66 2.13 6.99 -1.18
CA ILE A 66 0.66 6.98 -1.14
C ILE A 66 0.12 7.47 0.22
N ALA A 67 0.75 7.07 1.33
CA ALA A 67 0.31 7.46 2.67
C ALA A 67 0.44 8.95 2.99
N ASP A 68 1.19 9.72 2.19
CA ASP A 68 1.33 11.17 2.37
C ASP A 68 0.10 11.95 1.84
N TYR A 69 -0.76 11.30 1.03
CA TYR A 69 -1.89 11.94 0.33
C TYR A 69 -3.26 11.47 0.81
N PHE A 70 -3.33 10.37 1.58
CA PHE A 70 -4.59 9.77 2.03
C PHE A 70 -4.70 9.78 3.55
N ASP A 71 -5.72 10.45 4.08
CA ASP A 71 -6.03 10.46 5.51
C ASP A 71 -6.41 9.06 6.02
N PHE A 72 -7.10 8.29 5.18
CA PHE A 72 -7.52 6.94 5.49
C PHE A 72 -7.25 5.99 4.32
N ILE A 73 -6.66 4.84 4.64
CA ILE A 73 -6.45 3.75 3.69
C ILE A 73 -7.07 2.48 4.27
N ALA A 74 -7.99 1.89 3.52
CA ALA A 74 -8.63 0.64 3.88
C ALA A 74 -8.49 -0.39 2.76
N GLY A 75 -8.50 -1.66 3.14
CA GLY A 75 -8.54 -2.75 2.19
C GLY A 75 -9.03 -4.04 2.79
N THR A 76 -9.66 -4.87 1.97
CA THR A 76 -10.20 -6.17 2.40
C THR A 76 -9.42 -7.33 1.79
N SER A 77 -9.12 -8.36 2.59
CA SER A 77 -8.35 -9.53 2.14
C SER A 77 -6.99 -9.11 1.56
N THR A 78 -6.67 -9.48 0.31
CA THR A 78 -5.51 -8.99 -0.45
C THR A 78 -5.37 -7.47 -0.37
N GLY A 79 -6.47 -6.71 -0.46
CA GLY A 79 -6.43 -5.26 -0.34
C GLY A 79 -5.91 -4.81 1.03
N GLY A 80 -6.26 -5.51 2.10
CA GLY A 80 -5.75 -5.23 3.45
C GLY A 80 -4.26 -5.53 3.60
N LEU A 81 -3.77 -6.57 2.91
CA LEU A 81 -2.33 -6.85 2.82
C LEU A 81 -1.59 -5.72 2.09
N ILE A 82 -2.14 -5.22 0.98
CA ILE A 82 -1.58 -4.07 0.25
C ILE A 82 -1.62 -2.82 1.13
N THR A 83 -2.74 -2.55 1.82
CA THR A 83 -2.88 -1.46 2.79
C THR A 83 -1.79 -1.52 3.86
N ALA A 84 -1.53 -2.70 4.43
CA ALA A 84 -0.46 -2.88 5.40
C ALA A 84 0.91 -2.54 4.79
N MET A 85 1.24 -3.00 3.58
CA MET A 85 2.52 -2.68 2.94
C MET A 85 2.72 -1.18 2.69
N VAL A 86 1.67 -0.45 2.27
CA VAL A 86 1.78 1.01 2.00
C VAL A 86 1.68 1.88 3.26
N THR A 87 1.39 1.31 4.42
CA THR A 87 1.26 2.07 5.69
C THR A 87 2.23 1.63 6.78
N ALA A 88 2.78 0.41 6.71
CA ALA A 88 3.70 -0.12 7.71
C ALA A 88 4.96 0.74 7.80
N SER A 89 5.30 1.13 9.02
CA SER A 89 6.39 2.05 9.35
C SER A 89 7.10 1.58 10.62
N GLU A 90 8.43 1.59 10.62
CA GLU A 90 9.23 1.27 11.81
C GLU A 90 9.19 2.40 12.85
N ASP A 91 9.24 3.66 12.40
CA ASP A 91 9.29 4.85 13.25
C ASP A 91 7.95 5.59 13.36
N GLY A 92 6.91 5.04 12.72
CA GLY A 92 5.58 5.62 12.65
C GLY A 92 5.49 6.87 11.77
N LYS A 93 6.55 7.21 11.02
CA LYS A 93 6.61 8.44 10.21
C LYS A 93 6.55 8.15 8.72
N ARG A 94 7.11 7.04 8.25
CA ARG A 94 7.12 6.72 6.81
C ARG A 94 6.87 5.25 6.49
N PRO A 95 6.10 4.98 5.41
CA PRO A 95 6.00 3.64 4.86
C PRO A 95 7.35 3.05 4.44
N LEU A 96 7.61 1.80 4.83
CA LEU A 96 8.83 1.07 4.49
C LEU A 96 8.93 0.75 2.99
N LEU A 97 7.78 0.54 2.35
CA LEU A 97 7.69 0.12 0.96
C LEU A 97 7.09 1.21 0.09
N SER A 98 7.66 1.36 -1.12
CA SER A 98 7.02 2.10 -2.20
C SER A 98 5.95 1.24 -2.85
N ALA A 99 4.91 1.84 -3.40
CA ALA A 99 3.83 1.12 -4.06
C ALA A 99 4.33 0.20 -5.18
N LYS A 100 5.39 0.62 -5.89
CA LYS A 100 6.04 -0.18 -6.94
C LYS A 100 6.67 -1.49 -6.42
N LYS A 101 7.19 -1.50 -5.18
CA LYS A 101 7.81 -2.70 -4.60
C LYS A 101 6.78 -3.78 -4.24
N ILE A 102 5.52 -3.39 -4.03
CA ILE A 102 4.42 -4.31 -3.69
C ILE A 102 4.17 -5.31 -4.81
N ILE A 103 4.32 -4.89 -6.07
CA ILE A 103 4.17 -5.78 -7.23
C ILE A 103 5.21 -6.89 -7.18
N GLY A 104 6.47 -6.55 -6.90
CA GLY A 104 7.56 -7.52 -6.75
C GLY A 104 7.26 -8.52 -5.63
N PHE A 105 6.87 -8.01 -4.47
CA PHE A 105 6.46 -8.84 -3.35
C PHE A 105 5.32 -9.80 -3.72
N TYR A 106 4.29 -9.32 -4.42
CA TYR A 106 3.17 -10.15 -4.88
C TYR A 106 3.61 -11.22 -5.89
N MET A 107 4.50 -10.88 -6.83
CA MET A 107 5.02 -11.84 -7.81
C MET A 107 5.81 -12.97 -7.13
N ASP A 108 6.64 -12.62 -6.15
CA ASP A 108 7.50 -13.57 -5.43
C ASP A 108 6.68 -14.51 -4.54
N HIS A 109 5.66 -13.98 -3.86
CA HIS A 109 4.93 -14.73 -2.83
C HIS A 109 3.59 -15.31 -3.31
N SER A 110 2.98 -14.81 -4.40
CA SER A 110 1.65 -15.23 -4.85
C SER A 110 1.52 -16.73 -5.10
N LYS A 111 2.57 -17.37 -5.65
CA LYS A 111 2.59 -18.82 -5.87
C LYS A 111 2.52 -19.59 -4.56
N ASN A 112 3.12 -19.10 -3.49
CA ASN A 112 3.07 -19.73 -2.18
C ASN A 112 1.71 -19.47 -1.51
N ILE A 113 1.30 -18.19 -1.48
CA ILE A 113 0.04 -17.72 -0.87
C ILE A 113 -1.17 -18.45 -1.47
N PHE A 114 -1.25 -18.53 -2.81
CA PHE A 114 -2.41 -19.04 -3.52
C PHE A 114 -2.24 -20.46 -4.07
N LYS A 115 -1.26 -21.24 -3.58
CA LYS A 115 -1.06 -22.63 -4.03
C LYS A 115 -2.29 -23.48 -3.67
N LYS A 116 -3.00 -23.93 -4.72
CA LYS A 116 -4.12 -24.86 -4.61
C LYS A 116 -3.64 -26.17 -3.96
N LYS A 117 -4.33 -26.67 -2.93
CA LYS A 117 -4.11 -28.04 -2.44
C LYS A 117 -4.49 -29.00 -3.57
N SER A 118 -3.62 -29.98 -3.86
CA SER A 118 -3.99 -31.11 -4.72
C SER A 118 -5.17 -31.82 -4.07
N THR A 119 -6.29 -31.87 -4.77
CA THR A 119 -7.41 -32.73 -4.42
C THR A 119 -7.03 -34.15 -4.83
N ASP A 120 -6.68 -35.00 -3.86
CA ASP A 120 -6.69 -36.43 -4.09
C ASP A 120 -8.16 -36.85 -4.26
N GLU A 121 -8.53 -37.34 -5.44
CA GLU A 121 -9.92 -37.65 -5.82
C GLU A 121 -10.49 -38.91 -5.13
N ASN A 122 -9.83 -39.43 -4.09
CA ASN A 122 -10.18 -40.71 -3.45
C ASN A 122 -10.52 -40.61 -1.94
N SER A 123 -11.23 -39.57 -1.49
CA SER A 123 -11.80 -39.59 -0.13
C SER A 123 -13.27 -39.16 -0.13
N HIS A 124 -14.16 -40.15 -0.17
CA HIS A 124 -15.52 -40.03 0.32
C HIS A 124 -15.46 -39.72 1.83
N GLY A 125 -15.57 -38.45 2.18
CA GLY A 125 -15.49 -37.97 3.56
C GLY A 125 -15.58 -36.46 3.59
N GLU A 126 -16.80 -35.97 3.79
CA GLU A 126 -17.16 -34.56 3.82
C GLU A 126 -16.50 -33.87 5.02
N VAL A 127 -15.37 -33.21 4.76
CA VAL A 127 -14.84 -32.14 5.62
C VAL A 127 -14.73 -30.92 4.72
N ALA A 128 -15.40 -29.83 5.07
CA ALA A 128 -15.28 -28.55 4.40
C ALA A 128 -13.81 -28.07 4.49
N LYS A 129 -12.99 -28.43 3.50
CA LYS A 129 -11.58 -28.04 3.44
C LYS A 129 -11.52 -26.57 3.03
N THR A 130 -10.93 -25.73 3.88
CA THR A 130 -10.64 -24.34 3.52
C THR A 130 -9.70 -24.31 2.30
N LYS A 131 -10.01 -23.44 1.33
CA LYS A 131 -9.31 -23.38 0.04
C LYS A 131 -7.85 -22.93 0.15
N SER A 132 -7.44 -22.35 1.28
CA SER A 132 -6.09 -21.84 1.55
C SER A 132 -5.68 -22.07 3.01
N ASP A 133 -4.40 -22.36 3.23
CA ASP A 133 -3.81 -22.50 4.57
C ASP A 133 -3.37 -21.15 5.11
N ASN A 134 -3.93 -20.74 6.26
CA ASN A 134 -3.69 -19.44 6.87
C ASN A 134 -2.21 -19.25 7.26
N ALA A 135 -1.49 -20.35 7.55
CA ALA A 135 -0.07 -20.34 7.89
C ALA A 135 0.81 -19.72 6.79
N ARG A 136 0.41 -19.85 5.52
CA ARG A 136 1.18 -19.27 4.40
C ARG A 136 1.09 -17.75 4.36
N PHE A 137 -0.03 -17.19 4.81
CA PHE A 137 -0.14 -15.74 4.94
C PHE A 137 0.70 -15.21 6.10
N THR A 138 0.77 -15.94 7.22
CA THR A 138 1.60 -15.52 8.36
C THR A 138 3.10 -15.55 8.08
N ASP A 139 3.57 -16.46 7.22
CA ASP A 139 4.98 -16.47 6.84
C ASP A 139 5.32 -15.30 5.92
N VAL A 140 4.46 -15.01 4.95
CA VAL A 140 4.59 -13.85 4.06
C VAL A 140 4.58 -12.53 4.83
N MET A 141 3.80 -12.44 5.91
CA MET A 141 3.77 -11.25 6.77
C MET A 141 5.07 -11.00 7.54
N LYS A 142 5.97 -11.99 7.67
CA LYS A 142 7.30 -11.80 8.30
C LYS A 142 8.32 -11.21 7.34
N ASP A 143 8.07 -11.32 6.03
CA ASP A 143 8.94 -10.83 4.96
C ASP A 143 8.56 -9.41 4.51
N MET A 144 7.53 -8.82 5.14
CA MET A 144 7.08 -7.42 4.96
C MET A 144 7.82 -6.50 5.91
#